data_AF-A0A7V8D1A9-F1
#
_entry.id   AF-A0A7V8D1A9-F1
#
_cell.length_a   1.000
_cell.length_b   1.000
_cell.length_c   1.000
_cell.angle_alpha   90.00
_cell.angle_beta   90.00
_cell.angle_gamma   90.00
#
_symmetry.space_group_name_H-M   'P 1'
#
loop_
_entity.id
_entity.type
_entity.pdbx_description
1 polymer ?
#
loop_
_entity_poly.entity_id
_entity_poly.type
_entity_poly.pdbx_seq_one_letter_code
_entity_poly.pdbx_strand_id
1 'polypeptide(L)'
;MDKPGFYKGRHYSTYTEHIATLAQQGQYNELENLLLHLIGSVEAENHHIQHGVVSWPYDLLGLLYQNAQSYTKEIAIYERYARQPYTLDRMFFETRLARARGSLCA
;
A
#
# COMPACT_ATOMS: atom_id res chain seq x y z
N MET A 1 13.05 12.94 12.24
CA MET A 1 12.14 12.87 11.07
C MET A 1 12.91 12.19 9.96
N ASP A 2 12.43 11.04 9.47
CA ASP A 2 13.04 10.38 8.32
C ASP A 2 12.87 11.24 7.06
N LYS A 3 13.85 11.20 6.16
CA LYS A 3 13.82 11.92 4.87
C LYS A 3 12.63 11.42 4.03
N PRO A 4 11.97 12.26 3.20
CA PRO A 4 10.95 11.79 2.26
C PRO A 4 11.46 10.60 1.44
N GLY A 5 10.67 9.54 1.33
CA GLY A 5 11.06 8.29 0.65
C GLY A 5 11.86 7.31 1.54
N PHE A 6 12.17 7.66 2.78
CA PHE A 6 12.92 6.80 3.71
C PHE A 6 12.05 6.33 4.87
N TYR A 7 12.31 5.10 5.31
CA TYR A 7 11.78 4.51 6.54
C TYR A 7 12.95 3.85 7.26
N LYS A 8 13.13 4.10 8.57
CA LYS A 8 14.24 3.52 9.36
C LYS A 8 15.62 3.62 8.68
N GLY A 9 15.90 4.77 8.05
CA GLY A 9 17.17 5.03 7.36
C GLY A 9 17.39 4.32 6.02
N ARG A 10 16.40 3.60 5.48
CA ARG A 10 16.47 2.95 4.16
C ARG A 10 15.38 3.48 3.22
N HIS A 11 15.68 3.56 1.93
CA HIS A 11 14.71 3.99 0.93
C HIS A 11 13.63 2.92 0.72
N TYR A 12 12.37 3.29 0.54
CA TYR A 12 11.26 2.33 0.48
C TYR A 12 11.45 1.26 -0.61
N SER A 13 12.08 1.62 -1.73
CA SER A 13 12.30 0.69 -2.85
C SER A 13 13.26 -0.46 -2.51
N THR A 14 14.04 -0.35 -1.44
CA THR A 14 14.98 -1.40 -0.99
C THR A 14 14.34 -2.46 -0.10
N TYR A 15 13.06 -2.32 0.26
CA TYR A 15 12.37 -3.24 1.17
C TYR A 15 11.80 -4.49 0.49
N THR A 16 11.96 -4.65 -0.82
CA THR A 16 11.42 -5.78 -1.60
C THR A 16 11.81 -7.14 -1.05
N GLU A 17 13.09 -7.34 -0.70
CA GLU A 17 13.60 -8.59 -0.12
C GLU A 17 13.03 -8.85 1.28
N HIS A 18 12.90 -7.80 2.09
CA HIS A 18 12.33 -7.91 3.44
C HIS A 18 10.85 -8.29 3.38
N ILE A 19 10.09 -7.68 2.46
CA ILE A 19 8.69 -8.02 2.20
C ILE A 19 8.55 -9.47 1.77
N ALA A 20 9.39 -9.93 0.83
CA ALA A 20 9.39 -11.32 0.39
C ALA A 20 9.69 -12.29 1.55
N THR A 21 10.63 -11.94 2.42
CA THR A 21 10.99 -12.73 3.61
C THR A 21 9.81 -12.84 4.58
N LEU A 22 9.17 -11.72 4.93
CA LEU A 22 8.01 -11.72 5.84
C LEU A 22 6.83 -12.50 5.27
N ALA A 23 6.59 -12.39 3.95
CA ALA A 23 5.54 -13.14 3.26
C ALA A 23 5.81 -14.65 3.30
N GLN A 24 7.06 -15.08 3.08
CA GLN A 24 7.46 -16.49 3.16
C GLN A 24 7.37 -17.06 4.59
N GLN A 25 7.67 -16.23 5.59
CA GLN A 25 7.60 -16.61 7.01
C GLN A 25 6.18 -16.58 7.57
N GLY A 26 5.18 -16.18 6.77
CA GLY A 26 3.79 -16.04 7.22
C GLY A 26 3.59 -14.95 8.27
N GLN A 27 4.54 -14.02 8.40
CA GLN A 27 4.48 -12.91 9.37
C GLN A 27 3.63 -11.75 8.83
N TYR A 28 2.35 -12.05 8.56
CA TYR A 28 1.44 -11.12 7.89
C TYR A 28 1.20 -9.82 8.67
N ASN A 29 1.19 -9.87 10.01
CA ASN A 29 1.03 -8.67 10.85
C ASN A 29 2.25 -7.73 10.74
N GLU A 30 3.47 -8.28 10.68
CA GLU A 30 4.69 -7.49 10.51
C GLU A 30 4.76 -6.92 9.09
N LEU A 31 4.34 -7.71 8.11
CA LEU A 31 4.22 -7.28 6.72
C LEU A 31 3.21 -6.14 6.55
N GLU A 32 2.03 -6.23 7.18
CA GLU A 32 1.03 -5.15 7.22
C GLU A 32 1.64 -3.85 7.74
N ASN A 33 2.26 -3.92 8.92
CA ASN A 33 2.88 -2.75 9.54
C ASN A 33 3.99 -2.16 8.66
N LEU A 34 4.84 -3.00 8.07
CA LEU A 34 5.89 -2.55 7.18
C LEU A 34 5.29 -1.81 5.98
N LEU A 35 4.32 -2.40 5.28
CA LEU A 35 3.68 -1.80 4.11
C LEU A 35 3.00 -0.47 4.44
N LEU A 36 2.31 -0.37 5.59
CA LEU A 36 1.71 0.89 6.06
C LEU A 36 2.76 1.99 6.28
N HIS A 37 3.93 1.65 6.84
CA HIS A 37 5.02 2.60 6.99
C HIS A 37 5.62 3.02 5.65
N LEU A 38 5.81 2.07 4.71
CA LEU A 38 6.30 2.38 3.37
C LEU A 38 5.35 3.29 2.61
N ILE A 39 4.03 3.08 2.72
CA ILE A 39 3.01 3.98 2.18
C ILE A 39 3.23 5.41 2.68
N GLY A 40 3.44 5.59 4.00
CA GLY A 40 3.72 6.90 4.57
C GLY A 40 4.99 7.55 3.98
N SER A 41 6.06 6.78 3.79
CA SER A 41 7.30 7.28 3.19
C SER A 41 7.14 7.67 1.71
N VAL A 42 6.38 6.89 0.94
CA VAL A 42 6.09 7.17 -0.48
C VAL A 42 5.18 8.40 -0.61
N GLU A 43 4.14 8.51 0.21
CA GLU A 43 3.25 9.68 0.21
C GLU A 43 4.03 10.96 0.54
N ALA A 44 4.93 10.90 1.53
CA ALA A 44 5.80 12.02 1.88
C ALA A 44 6.76 12.40 0.73
N GLU A 45 7.29 11.42 0.01
CA GLU A 45 8.11 11.66 -1.19
C GLU A 45 7.29 12.31 -2.31
N ASN A 46 6.12 11.78 -2.62
CA ASN A 46 5.26 12.33 -3.66
C ASN A 46 4.78 13.75 -3.34
N HIS A 47 4.51 14.06 -2.06
CA HIS A 47 4.20 15.44 -1.67
C HIS A 47 5.37 16.40 -1.99
N HIS A 48 6.61 15.93 -1.95
CA HIS A 48 7.79 16.73 -2.23
C HIS A 48 8.13 16.81 -3.73
N ILE A 49 8.00 15.69 -4.45
CA ILE A 49 8.47 15.55 -5.85
C ILE A 49 7.32 15.72 -6.87
N GLN A 50 6.06 15.50 -6.46
CA GLN A 50 4.85 15.62 -7.29
C GLN A 50 4.87 14.79 -8.58
N HIS A 51 5.55 13.64 -8.56
CA HIS A 51 5.74 12.77 -9.73
C HIS A 51 4.82 11.53 -9.76
N GLY A 52 3.94 11.40 -8.77
CA GLY A 52 3.04 10.27 -8.63
C GLY A 52 3.48 9.28 -7.55
N VAL A 53 2.49 8.76 -6.83
CA VAL A 53 2.68 7.72 -5.81
C VAL A 53 2.82 6.37 -6.51
N VAL A 54 3.85 5.61 -6.17
CA VAL A 54 3.98 4.24 -6.67
C VAL A 54 2.89 3.34 -6.06
N SER A 55 2.24 2.54 -6.91
CA SER A 55 1.10 1.67 -6.56
C SER A 55 1.48 0.44 -5.75
N TRP A 56 2.72 -0.05 -5.89
CA TRP A 56 3.15 -1.35 -5.37
C TRP A 56 2.89 -1.60 -3.86
N PRO A 57 3.08 -0.66 -2.91
CA PRO A 57 2.83 -0.94 -1.49
C PRO A 57 1.33 -1.05 -1.20
N TYR A 58 0.49 -0.31 -1.94
CA TYR A 58 -0.95 -0.35 -1.82
C TYR A 58 -1.52 -1.66 -2.37
N ASP A 59 -0.99 -2.12 -3.52
CA ASP A 59 -1.40 -3.38 -4.13
C ASP A 59 -1.08 -4.58 -3.23
N LEU A 60 0.15 -4.64 -2.69
CA LEU A 60 0.56 -5.72 -1.79
C LEU A 60 -0.30 -5.74 -0.52
N LEU A 61 -0.61 -4.57 0.03
CA LEU A 61 -1.45 -4.45 1.22
C LEU A 61 -2.90 -4.83 0.94
N GLY A 62 -3.43 -4.46 -0.23
CA GLY A 62 -4.76 -4.87 -0.69
C GLY A 62 -4.86 -6.40 -0.84
N LEU A 63 -3.87 -7.05 -1.45
CA LEU A 63 -3.80 -8.50 -1.56
C LEU A 63 -3.71 -9.19 -0.19
N LEU A 64 -2.94 -8.62 0.74
CA LEU A 64 -2.86 -9.11 2.11
C LEU A 64 -4.24 -9.10 2.80
N TYR A 65 -4.97 -7.99 2.66
CA TYR A 65 -6.30 -7.86 3.27
C TYR A 65 -7.36 -8.72 2.59
N GLN A 66 -7.28 -8.90 1.26
CA GLN A 66 -8.14 -9.82 0.54
C GLN A 66 -7.96 -11.26 1.05
N ASN A 67 -6.71 -11.70 1.24
CA ASN A 67 -6.41 -13.02 1.79
C ASN A 67 -6.88 -13.17 3.24
N ALA A 68 -6.82 -12.10 4.03
CA ALA A 68 -7.36 -12.03 5.38
C ALA A 68 -8.88 -11.79 5.44
N GLN A 69 -9.58 -11.80 4.29
CA GLN A 69 -11.01 -11.48 4.13
C GLN A 69 -11.44 -10.17 4.82
N SER A 70 -10.49 -9.24 4.99
CA SER A 70 -10.66 -7.98 5.68
C SER A 70 -11.04 -6.88 4.69
N TYR A 71 -12.21 -7.01 4.07
CA TYR A 71 -12.67 -6.12 3.00
C TYR A 71 -12.76 -4.64 3.42
N THR A 72 -13.05 -4.37 4.70
CA THR A 72 -13.07 -3.01 5.24
C THR A 72 -11.70 -2.33 5.18
N LYS A 73 -10.63 -3.06 5.53
CA LYS A 73 -9.25 -2.56 5.44
C LYS A 73 -8.80 -2.43 3.99
N GLU A 74 -9.17 -3.37 3.13
CA GLU A 74 -8.91 -3.31 1.68
C GLU A 74 -9.49 -2.04 1.06
N ILE A 75 -10.78 -1.77 1.32
CA ILE A 75 -11.48 -0.56 0.87
C ILE A 75 -10.75 0.70 1.36
N ALA A 76 -10.40 0.76 2.65
CA ALA A 76 -9.73 1.93 3.23
C ALA A 76 -8.40 2.26 2.56
N ILE A 77 -7.62 1.25 2.15
CA ILE A 77 -6.33 1.45 1.47
C ILE A 77 -6.50 1.90 0.02
N TYR A 78 -7.43 1.29 -0.71
CA TYR A 78 -7.69 1.73 -2.09
C TYR A 78 -8.31 3.13 -2.13
N GLU A 79 -9.16 3.49 -1.16
CA GLU A 79 -9.65 4.86 -1.01
C GLU A 79 -8.53 5.84 -0.66
N ARG A 80 -7.58 5.44 0.21
CA ARG A 80 -6.40 6.25 0.51
C ARG A 80 -5.56 6.49 -0.73
N TYR A 81 -5.33 5.46 -1.55
CA TYR A 81 -4.63 5.60 -2.83
C TYR A 81 -5.38 6.51 -3.80
N ALA A 82 -6.69 6.35 -3.94
CA ALA A 82 -7.51 7.17 -4.84
C ALA A 82 -7.54 8.67 -4.48
N ARG A 83 -7.21 9.02 -3.22
CA ARG A 83 -7.05 10.41 -2.77
C ARG A 83 -5.68 11.00 -3.10
N GLN A 84 -4.71 10.20 -3.50
CA GLN A 84 -3.37 10.69 -3.79
C GLN A 84 -3.34 11.48 -5.11
N PRO A 85 -2.69 12.65 -5.15
CA PRO A 85 -2.52 13.41 -6.38
C PRO A 85 -1.46 12.74 -7.27
N TYR A 86 -1.67 12.77 -8.59
CA TYR A 86 -0.77 12.24 -9.63
C TYR A 86 -0.65 10.70 -9.71
N THR A 87 -1.68 9.96 -9.32
CA THR A 87 -1.71 8.49 -9.49
C THR A 87 -1.99 8.08 -10.93
N LEU A 88 -1.04 7.43 -11.60
CA LEU A 88 -1.19 6.91 -12.97
C LEU A 88 -2.11 5.68 -13.02
N ASP A 89 -2.07 4.81 -12.00
CA ASP A 89 -2.78 3.52 -12.00
C ASP A 89 -4.20 3.59 -11.42
N ARG A 90 -4.76 4.78 -11.26
CA ARG A 90 -6.04 5.02 -10.55
C ARG A 90 -7.18 4.10 -11.03
N MET A 91 -7.29 3.91 -12.34
CA MET A 91 -8.36 3.09 -12.95
C MET A 91 -8.33 1.62 -12.49
N PHE A 92 -7.13 1.04 -12.29
CA PHE A 92 -6.99 -0.34 -11.81
C PHE A 92 -7.48 -0.49 -10.36
N PHE A 93 -7.19 0.52 -9.53
CA PHE A 93 -7.61 0.56 -8.13
C PHE A 93 -9.11 0.81 -7.98
N GLU A 94 -9.73 1.61 -8.85
CA GLU A 94 -11.17 1.84 -8.84
C GLU A 94 -11.96 0.55 -9.13
N THR A 95 -11.46 -0.27 -10.05
CA THR A 95 -12.08 -1.58 -10.37
C THR A 95 -11.99 -2.54 -9.17
N ARG A 96 -10.85 -2.59 -8.49
CA ARG A 96 -10.65 -3.40 -7.28
C ARG A 96 -11.49 -2.90 -6.11
N LEU A 97 -11.60 -1.59 -5.93
CA LEU A 97 -12.45 -0.95 -4.92
C LEU A 97 -13.92 -1.29 -5.12
N ALA A 98 -14.42 -1.25 -6.36
CA ALA A 98 -15.79 -1.62 -6.68
C ALA A 98 -16.08 -3.09 -6.31
N ARG A 99 -15.14 -3.99 -6.60
CA ARG A 99 -15.22 -5.41 -6.18
C ARG A 99 -15.25 -5.56 -4.66
N ALA A 100 -14.31 -4.93 -3.94
CA ALA A 100 -14.20 -5.05 -2.49
C ALA A 100 -15.49 -4.54 -1.79
N ARG A 101 -16.07 -3.45 -2.29
CA ARG A 101 -17.38 -2.94 -1.83
C ARG A 101 -18.52 -3.93 -2.11
N GLY A 102 -18.53 -4.57 -3.28
CA GLY A 102 -19.50 -5.62 -3.59
C GLY A 102 -19.40 -6.82 -2.66
N SER A 103 -18.18 -7.24 -2.28
CA SER A 103 -17.94 -8.33 -1.33
C SER A 103 -18.30 -8.00 0.12
N LEU A 104 -18.37 -6.72 0.50
CA LEU A 104 -18.85 -6.30 1.82
C LEU A 104 -20.38 -6.37 1.94
N CYS A 105 -21.10 -6.30 0.81
CA CYS A 105 -22.56 -6.31 0.75
C CYS A 105 -23.17 -7.70 0.45
N ALA A 106 -22.35 -8.74 0.25
CA ALA A 106 -22.76 -10.11 -0.06
C ALA A 106 -22.68 -11.00 1.19
#